data_AF-A0A060Z1X3-F1
#
_entry.id   AF-A0A060Z1X3-F1
#
_cell.length_a   1.000
_cell.length_b   1.000
_cell.length_c   1.000
_cell.angle_alpha   90.00
_cell.angle_beta   90.00
_cell.angle_gamma   90.00
#
_symmetry.space_group_name_H-M   'P 1'
#
loop_
_entity.id
_entity.type
_entity.pdbx_description
1 polymer ?
#
loop_
_entity_poly.entity_id
_entity_poly.type
_entity_poly.pdbx_seq_one_letter_code
_entity_poly.pdbx_strand_id
1 'polypeptide(L)' 'MEDSTEGAPRKISPSGVKMITRTVSKNPRTTRGDLVNDLKRDGTKVTKPTISNTLRRQGLKSCSTRRVPLL' A
#
# COMPACT_ATOMS: atom_id res chain seq x y z
N MET A 1 8.47 15.29 -12.31
CA MET A 1 9.20 14.20 -13.00
C MET A 1 8.32 12.98 -12.81
N GLU A 2 7.30 12.84 -13.67
CA GLU A 2 6.25 11.82 -13.52
C GLU A 2 6.65 10.61 -14.38
N ASP A 3 7.01 9.50 -13.73
CA ASP A 3 7.41 8.27 -14.41
C ASP A 3 6.17 7.52 -14.93
N SER A 4 5.82 7.79 -16.19
CA SER A 4 4.80 7.06 -16.95
C SER A 4 5.23 5.62 -17.17
N THR A 5 4.80 4.72 -16.29
CA THR A 5 4.86 3.27 -16.52
C THR A 5 3.46 2.69 -16.66
N GLU A 6 2.87 2.89 -17.83
CA GLU A 6 1.69 2.17 -18.31
C GLU A 6 2.12 0.77 -18.80
N GLY A 7 1.98 -0.21 -17.92
CA GLY A 7 2.07 -1.63 -18.25
C GLY A 7 1.00 -2.37 -17.48
N ALA A 8 0.07 -3.00 -18.21
CA ALA A 8 -1.14 -3.71 -17.76
C ALA A 8 -2.11 -2.88 -16.90
N PRO A 9 -3.45 -3.09 -17.01
CA PRO A 9 -4.41 -2.38 -16.19
C PRO A 9 -4.10 -2.57 -14.71
N ARG A 10 -3.78 -1.46 -14.03
CA ARG A 10 -3.45 -1.49 -12.61
C ARG A 10 -4.74 -1.80 -11.86
N LYS A 11 -4.73 -2.86 -11.05
CA LYS A 11 -5.84 -3.24 -10.15
C LYS A 11 -6.17 -2.19 -9.08
N ILE A 12 -5.43 -1.08 -9.06
CA ILE A 12 -5.52 0.01 -8.10
C ILE A 12 -5.51 1.33 -8.88
N SER A 13 -6.46 2.20 -8.57
CA SER A 13 -6.57 3.52 -9.17
C SER A 13 -5.41 4.43 -8.76
N PRO A 14 -5.12 5.50 -9.53
CA PRO A 14 -4.17 6.53 -9.13
C PRO A 14 -4.52 7.14 -7.75
N SER A 15 -5.80 7.29 -7.42
CA SER A 15 -6.25 7.77 -6.11
C SER A 15 -5.86 6.81 -4.98
N GLY A 16 -6.04 5.49 -5.18
CA GLY A 16 -5.61 4.48 -4.22
C GLY A 16 -4.09 4.47 -4.02
N VAL A 17 -3.31 4.67 -5.08
CA VAL A 17 -1.84 4.81 -4.97
C VAL A 17 -1.49 6.04 -4.14
N LYS A 18 -2.11 7.20 -4.42
CA LYS A 18 -1.89 8.45 -3.68
C LYS A 18 -2.28 8.32 -2.21
N MET A 19 -3.33 7.58 -1.90
CA MET A 19 -3.72 7.29 -0.52
C MET A 19 -2.67 6.44 0.20
N ILE A 20 -2.19 5.35 -0.41
CA ILE A 20 -1.16 4.48 0.16
C ILE A 20 0.13 5.26 0.42
N THR A 21 0.63 5.99 -0.59
CA THR A 21 1.88 6.73 -0.47
C THR A 21 1.79 7.79 0.62
N ARG A 22 0.67 8.51 0.70
CA ARG A 22 0.42 9.51 1.74
C ARG A 22 0.35 8.89 3.14
N THR A 23 -0.39 7.80 3.33
CA THR A 23 -0.58 7.17 4.64
C THR A 23 0.73 6.57 5.17
N VAL A 24 1.48 5.87 4.31
CA VAL A 24 2.76 5.24 4.70
C VAL A 24 3.85 6.29 4.94
N SER A 25 3.90 7.35 4.13
CA SER A 25 4.85 8.44 4.35
C SER A 25 4.57 9.20 5.65
N LYS A 26 3.29 9.41 5.98
CA LYS A 26 2.89 10.07 7.24
C LYS A 26 3.14 9.20 8.46
N ASN A 27 2.86 7.90 8.37
CA ASN A 27 3.09 6.95 9.45
C ASN A 27 3.71 5.65 8.90
N PRO A 28 5.04 5.49 8.98
CA PRO A 28 5.72 4.31 8.46
C PRO A 28 5.36 3.03 9.25
N ARG A 29 4.75 3.17 10.44
CA ARG A 29 4.28 2.03 11.25
C ARG A 29 2.98 1.41 10.72
N THR A 30 2.32 2.07 9.76
CA THR A 30 1.11 1.55 9.10
C THR A 30 1.41 0.20 8.45
N THR A 31 0.60 -0.80 8.75
CA THR A 31 0.78 -2.14 8.18
C THR A 31 0.02 -2.30 6.87
N ARG A 32 0.36 -3.34 6.11
CA ARG A 32 -0.41 -3.71 4.90
C ARG A 32 -1.86 -4.08 5.25
N GLY A 33 -2.13 -4.55 6.47
CA GLY A 33 -3.48 -4.87 6.93
C GLY A 33 -4.32 -3.61 7.10
N ASP A 34 -3.74 -2.59 7.74
CA ASP A 34 -4.39 -1.30 7.95
C ASP A 34 -4.75 -0.64 6.62
N LEU A 35 -3.83 -0.65 5.65
CA LEU A 35 -4.08 -0.12 4.31
C LEU A 35 -5.20 -0.85 3.57
N VAL A 36 -5.36 -2.17 3.75
CA VAL A 36 -6.51 -2.91 3.17
C VAL A 36 -7.81 -2.42 3.79
N ASN A 37 -7.84 -2.18 5.10
CA ASN A 37 -9.04 -1.70 5.79
C ASN A 37 -9.39 -0.27 5.36
N ASP A 38 -8.41 0.61 5.24
CA ASP A 38 -8.58 2.00 4.82
C ASP A 38 -9.10 2.08 3.38
N LEU A 39 -8.52 1.29 2.46
CA LEU A 39 -8.97 1.27 1.06
C LEU A 39 -10.35 0.64 0.91
N LYS A 40 -10.68 -0.36 1.73
CA LYS A 40 -12.03 -0.94 1.76
C LYS A 40 -13.07 0.07 2.25
N ARG A 41 -12.73 0.92 3.21
CA ARG A 41 -13.58 2.05 3.65
C ARG A 41 -13.80 3.08 2.54
N ASP A 42 -12.79 3.30 1.71
CA ASP A 42 -12.85 4.17 0.53
C ASP A 42 -13.52 3.51 -0.69
N GLY A 43 -14.18 2.35 -0.50
CA GLY A 43 -14.86 1.62 -1.57
C GLY A 43 -13.92 0.88 -2.54
N THR A 44 -12.61 0.88 -2.30
CA THR A 44 -11.62 0.23 -3.15
C THR A 44 -11.34 -1.19 -2.67
N LYS A 45 -11.73 -2.19 -3.46
CA LYS A 45 -11.45 -3.60 -3.15
C LYS A 45 -10.02 -3.98 -3.58
N VAL A 46 -9.08 -3.96 -2.64
CA VAL A 46 -7.70 -4.39 -2.87
C VAL A 46 -7.30 -5.56 -1.97
N THR A 47 -6.29 -6.32 -2.40
CA THR A 47 -5.70 -7.41 -1.62
C THR A 47 -4.31 -7.03 -1.13
N LYS A 48 -3.83 -7.69 -0.06
CA LYS A 48 -2.48 -7.47 0.50
C LYS A 48 -1.35 -7.57 -0.55
N PRO A 49 -1.37 -8.54 -1.50
CA PRO A 49 -0.36 -8.59 -2.57
C PRO A 49 -0.38 -7.36 -3.49
N THR A 50 -1.56 -6.83 -3.82
CA THR A 50 -1.68 -5.60 -4.63
C THR A 50 -1.01 -4.43 -3.93
N ILE A 51 -1.28 -4.24 -2.63
CA ILE A 51 -0.64 -3.19 -1.82
C ILE A 51 0.88 -3.40 -1.75
N SER A 52 1.34 -4.63 -1.53
CA SER A 52 2.78 -4.93 -1.48
C SER A 52 3.49 -4.60 -2.80
N ASN A 53 2.85 -4.88 -3.94
CA ASN A 53 3.38 -4.53 -5.25
C ASN A 53 3.42 -3.01 -5.47
N THR A 54 2.37 -2.29 -5.05
CA THR A 54 2.34 -0.82 -5.11
C THR A 54 3.46 -0.21 -4.28
N LEU A 55 3.63 -0.67 -3.03
CA LEU A 55 4.69 -0.18 -2.15
C LEU A 55 6.08 -0.41 -2.74
N ARG A 56 6.34 -1.60 -3.31
CA ARG A 56 7.61 -1.91 -3.96
C ARG A 56 7.88 -1.00 -5.16
N ARG A 57 6.87 -0.75 -5.99
CA ARG A 57 6.97 0.17 -7.14
C ARG A 57 7.19 1.62 -6.73
N GLN A 58 6.73 2.01 -5.54
CA GLN A 58 6.88 3.36 -4.99
C GLN A 58 8.13 3.50 -4.10
N GLY A 59 8.93 2.45 -3.94
CA GLY A 59 10.12 2.46 -3.07
C GLY A 59 9.80 2.56 -1.57
N LEU A 60 8.56 2.30 -1.16
CA LEU A 60 8.12 2.45 0.23
C LEU A 60 8.29 1.15 1.03
N LYS A 61 8.85 1.24 2.23
CA LYS A 61 8.87 0.13 3.19
C LYS A 61 7.57 0.12 4.00
N SER A 62 6.83 -0.99 3.95
CA SER A 62 5.73 -1.24 4.90
C SER A 62 6.23 -1.97 6.13
N CYS A 63 5.68 -1.63 7.29
CA CYS A 63 5.80 -2.46 8.48
C CYS A 63 5.05 -3.79 8.29
N SER A 64 5.72 -4.87 8.70
CA SER A 64 5.12 -6.18 8.90
C SER A 64 5.01 -6.42 10.40
N THR A 65 3.88 -6.95 10.87
CA THR A 65 3.75 -7.39 12.25
C THR A 65 4.77 -8.50 12.50
N ARG A 66 5.65 -8.31 13.49
CA ARG A 66 6.65 -9.30 13.90
C ARG A 66 5.90 -10.45 14.58
N ARG A 67 6.10 -11.69 14.12
CA ARG A 67 5.44 -12.89 14.67
C ARG A 67 6.27 -13.59 15.76
N VAL A 68 7.32 -12.95 16.27
CA VAL A 68 8.17 -13.54 17.32
C VAL A 68 7.56 -13.30 18.70
N PRO A 69 7.42 -14.34 19.55
CA PRO A 69 7.12 -14.16 20.96
C PRO A 69 8.25 -13.36 21.62
N LEU A 70 7.89 -12.35 22.40
CA LEU A 70 8.82 -11.73 23.35
C LEU A 70 8.84 -12.66 24.57
N LEU A 71 9.84 -13.53 24.64
CA LEU A 71 10.16 -14.38 25.78
C LEU A 71 11.58 -14.08 26.21
#